data_AF-A0A7C4WQG9-F1
#
_entry.id   AF-A0A7C4WQG9-F1
#
_cell.length_a   1.000
_cell.length_b   1.000
_cell.length_c   1.000
_cell.angle_alpha   90.00
_cell.angle_beta   90.00
_cell.angle_gamma   90.00
#
_symmetry.space_group_name_H-M   'P 1'
#
loop_
_entity.id
_entity.type
_entity.pdbx_description
1 polymer ?
#
loop_
_entity_poly.entity_id
_entity_poly.type
_entity_poly.pdbx_seq_one_letter_code
_entity_poly.pdbx_strand_id
1 'polypeptide(L)'
;MGLYDGRQTIIENTLEIAKLCAQAAHKASHITGRVEIKTMIVTGEDILPILEVMEAFAQVMPPAGGDAMFLRLAYDQGRVPALLLIGADLRHSNVGYDCGACGFDTCREFNQYARENPPALGVIYQGPCCIWKTIDYSISCSWACATAWQHNITNRIQGTSGMAAQILGCPEGCSTVLGLPIGPADEDLYWYNRPGEVFNELFSYEDMMRFFLNFICAYWETFPGAKPIVKAKDRWWEEPHYVLRVQEDSPEEVEKFHQDVGNAIQLVVTKYQEMQERKIKAGLKKPED
;
A
#
# COMPACT_ATOMS: atom_id res chain seq x y z
N MET A 1 -13.67 3.87 -42.78
CA MET A 1 -12.28 3.84 -42.29
C MET A 1 -12.36 4.05 -40.79
N GLY A 2 -11.92 3.08 -39.98
CA GLY A 2 -11.86 3.26 -38.53
C GLY A 2 -10.63 4.11 -38.20
N LEU A 3 -10.85 5.32 -37.72
CA LEU A 3 -9.80 6.19 -37.20
C LEU A 3 -9.85 6.08 -35.68
N TYR A 4 -8.73 5.71 -35.06
CA TYR A 4 -8.58 5.60 -33.62
C TYR A 4 -7.52 6.61 -33.15
N ASP A 5 -7.79 7.29 -32.03
CA ASP A 5 -6.78 8.11 -31.36
C ASP A 5 -5.85 7.19 -30.57
N GLY A 6 -4.56 7.17 -30.94
CA GLY A 6 -3.56 6.34 -30.29
C GLY A 6 -3.40 6.61 -28.79
N ARG A 7 -3.57 7.87 -28.35
CA ARG A 7 -3.48 8.23 -26.92
C ARG A 7 -4.66 7.70 -26.12
N GLN A 8 -5.86 7.81 -26.68
CA GLN A 8 -7.05 7.24 -26.05
C GLN A 8 -6.94 5.71 -25.98
N THR A 9 -6.46 5.10 -27.07
CA THR A 9 -6.28 3.63 -27.17
C THR A 9 -5.35 3.09 -26.08
N ILE A 10 -4.22 3.76 -25.79
CA ILE A 10 -3.29 3.28 -24.75
C ILE A 10 -3.88 3.40 -23.33
N ILE A 11 -4.71 4.41 -23.07
CA ILE A 11 -5.39 4.58 -21.78
C ILE A 11 -6.45 3.48 -21.61
N GLU A 12 -7.26 3.24 -22.64
CA GLU A 12 -8.27 2.17 -22.65
C GLU A 12 -7.64 0.78 -22.46
N ASN A 13 -6.45 0.56 -23.00
CA ASN A 13 -5.74 -0.71 -22.91
C ASN A 13 -5.21 -1.05 -21.50
N THR A 14 -5.20 -0.10 -20.55
CA THR A 14 -4.76 -0.35 -19.17
C THR A 14 -5.57 -1.45 -18.47
N LEU A 15 -6.88 -1.51 -18.74
CA LEU A 15 -7.76 -2.56 -18.20
C LEU A 15 -7.42 -3.94 -18.76
N GLU A 16 -7.11 -4.05 -20.05
CA GLU A 16 -6.72 -5.32 -20.65
C GLU A 16 -5.39 -5.82 -20.08
N ILE A 17 -4.42 -4.93 -19.89
CA ILE A 17 -3.16 -5.28 -19.23
C ILE A 17 -3.40 -5.69 -17.78
N ALA A 18 -4.31 -5.03 -17.05
CA ALA A 18 -4.68 -5.42 -15.68
C ALA A 18 -5.23 -6.84 -15.59
N LYS A 19 -6.03 -7.28 -16.56
CA LYS A 19 -6.51 -8.67 -16.64
C LYS A 19 -5.37 -9.66 -16.85
N LEU A 20 -4.40 -9.33 -17.71
CA LEU A 20 -3.21 -10.16 -17.93
C LEU A 20 -2.35 -10.25 -16.66
N CYS A 21 -2.15 -9.13 -15.96
CA CYS A 21 -1.45 -9.09 -14.67
C CYS A 21 -2.16 -9.94 -13.61
N ALA A 22 -3.50 -9.88 -13.55
CA ALA A 22 -4.28 -10.73 -12.64
C ALA A 22 -4.09 -12.22 -12.97
N GLN A 23 -4.18 -12.61 -14.26
CA GLN A 23 -3.91 -13.98 -14.69
C GLN A 23 -2.50 -14.44 -14.29
N ALA A 24 -1.50 -13.59 -14.45
CA ALA A 24 -0.12 -13.88 -14.06
C ALA A 24 0.03 -14.08 -12.54
N ALA A 25 -0.64 -13.25 -11.73
CA ALA A 25 -0.65 -13.40 -10.27
C ALA A 25 -1.17 -14.78 -9.83
N HIS A 26 -2.25 -15.25 -10.45
CA HIS A 26 -2.84 -16.57 -10.18
C HIS A 26 -1.98 -17.74 -10.68
N LYS A 27 -1.20 -17.53 -11.76
CA LYS A 27 -0.37 -18.59 -12.34
C LYS A 27 1.04 -18.68 -11.75
N ALA A 28 1.38 -17.80 -10.83
CA ALA A 28 2.72 -17.67 -10.31
C ALA A 28 3.25 -18.97 -9.69
N SER A 29 4.56 -19.21 -9.82
CA SER A 29 5.22 -20.42 -9.37
C SER A 29 5.47 -20.39 -7.86
N HIS A 30 4.48 -20.80 -7.08
CA HIS A 30 4.55 -20.87 -5.61
C HIS A 30 5.48 -21.97 -5.10
N ILE A 31 6.12 -21.73 -3.95
CA ILE A 31 6.90 -22.71 -3.21
C ILE A 31 5.97 -23.75 -2.58
N THR A 32 4.91 -23.29 -1.89
CA THR A 32 4.00 -24.20 -1.18
C THR A 32 2.73 -24.49 -1.97
N GLY A 33 2.29 -23.54 -2.80
CA GLY A 33 1.02 -23.63 -3.53
C GLY A 33 -0.20 -23.64 -2.61
N ARG A 34 -0.04 -23.18 -1.36
CA ARG A 34 -1.09 -23.18 -0.33
C ARG A 34 -1.63 -21.80 0.01
N VAL A 35 -1.13 -20.75 -0.63
CA VAL A 35 -1.73 -19.41 -0.53
C VAL A 35 -2.87 -19.28 -1.52
N GLU A 36 -4.01 -18.80 -1.05
CA GLU A 36 -5.11 -18.40 -1.92
C GLU A 36 -4.92 -16.93 -2.29
N ILE A 37 -4.72 -16.68 -3.59
CA ILE A 37 -4.58 -15.32 -4.12
C ILE A 37 -5.97 -14.84 -4.54
N LYS A 38 -6.35 -13.65 -4.07
CA LYS A 38 -7.54 -12.94 -4.51
C LYS A 38 -7.13 -11.71 -5.28
N THR A 39 -7.82 -11.41 -6.38
CA THR A 39 -7.53 -10.25 -7.21
C THR A 39 -8.79 -9.46 -7.50
N MET A 40 -8.72 -8.14 -7.48
CA MET A 40 -9.79 -7.27 -7.94
C MET A 40 -9.20 -6.14 -8.78
N ILE A 41 -9.86 -5.75 -9.87
CA ILE A 41 -9.44 -4.62 -10.70
C ILE A 41 -10.43 -3.48 -10.45
N VAL A 42 -9.91 -2.33 -10.02
CA VAL A 42 -10.68 -1.12 -9.71
C VAL A 42 -10.38 -0.06 -10.78
N THR A 43 -11.43 0.57 -11.32
CA THR A 43 -11.33 1.53 -12.42
C THR A 43 -12.31 2.68 -12.25
N GLY A 44 -12.03 3.83 -12.88
CA GLY A 44 -12.96 4.95 -12.93
C GLY A 44 -13.26 5.53 -11.54
N GLU A 45 -14.52 5.89 -11.29
CA GLU A 45 -14.96 6.50 -10.02
C GLU A 45 -14.74 5.61 -8.79
N ASP A 46 -14.64 4.29 -8.96
CA ASP A 46 -14.43 3.34 -7.85
C ASP A 46 -13.03 3.45 -7.23
N ILE A 47 -12.12 4.21 -7.84
CA ILE A 47 -10.81 4.53 -7.26
C ILE A 47 -10.94 5.63 -6.19
N LEU A 48 -11.97 6.49 -6.26
CA LEU A 48 -12.12 7.62 -5.34
C LEU A 48 -12.18 7.22 -3.87
N PRO A 49 -12.92 6.17 -3.45
CA PRO A 49 -12.91 5.74 -2.05
C PRO A 49 -11.52 5.28 -1.58
N ILE A 50 -10.76 4.57 -2.42
CA ILE A 50 -9.39 4.14 -2.09
C ILE A 50 -8.50 5.38 -1.90
N LEU A 51 -8.60 6.33 -2.82
CA LEU A 51 -7.87 7.58 -2.77
C LEU A 51 -8.22 8.41 -1.51
N GLU A 52 -9.49 8.53 -1.16
CA GLU A 52 -9.94 9.24 0.05
C GLU A 52 -9.39 8.59 1.34
N VAL A 53 -9.31 7.26 1.41
CA VAL A 53 -8.65 6.58 2.53
C VAL A 53 -7.15 6.92 2.55
N MET A 54 -6.46 6.88 1.40
CA MET A 54 -5.04 7.23 1.35
C MET A 54 -4.78 8.69 1.77
N GLU A 55 -5.66 9.61 1.38
CA GLU A 55 -5.62 11.03 1.78
C GLU A 55 -5.82 11.18 3.30
N ALA A 56 -6.74 10.43 3.91
CA ALA A 56 -6.94 10.43 5.36
C ALA A 56 -5.68 9.96 6.13
N PHE A 57 -4.91 9.04 5.53
CA PHE A 57 -3.64 8.55 6.10
C PHE A 57 -2.42 9.42 5.76
N ALA A 58 -2.57 10.49 4.96
CA ALA A 58 -1.43 11.30 4.51
C ALA A 58 -0.63 11.92 5.67
N GLN A 59 -1.32 12.31 6.76
CA GLN A 59 -0.69 12.94 7.94
C GLN A 59 0.13 11.95 8.77
N VAL A 60 -0.23 10.66 8.72
CA VAL A 60 0.32 9.62 9.60
C VAL A 60 1.36 8.76 8.88
N MET A 61 1.17 8.65 7.57
CA MET A 61 2.00 7.87 6.69
C MET A 61 2.28 8.71 5.44
N PRO A 62 3.37 9.49 5.44
CA PRO A 62 3.72 10.32 4.30
C PRO A 62 3.87 9.56 2.96
N PRO A 63 4.29 8.27 2.94
CA PRO A 63 4.16 7.47 1.72
C PRO A 63 2.73 7.38 1.16
N ALA A 64 1.71 7.26 2.02
CA ALA A 64 0.30 7.29 1.58
C ALA A 64 -0.08 8.65 1.02
N GLY A 65 0.32 9.75 1.67
CA GLY A 65 0.07 11.10 1.16
C GLY A 65 0.70 11.33 -0.21
N GLY A 66 1.94 10.87 -0.38
CA GLY A 66 2.63 10.91 -1.67
C GLY A 66 1.89 10.10 -2.73
N ASP A 67 1.61 8.82 -2.49
CA ASP A 67 0.89 7.98 -3.46
C ASP A 67 -0.53 8.50 -3.77
N ALA A 68 -1.25 9.03 -2.78
CA ALA A 68 -2.58 9.61 -2.92
C ALA A 68 -2.56 10.79 -3.89
N MET A 69 -1.60 11.69 -3.72
CA MET A 69 -1.46 12.87 -4.56
C MET A 69 -1.23 12.52 -6.05
N PHE A 70 -0.35 11.56 -6.35
CA PHE A 70 -0.16 11.13 -7.75
C PHE A 70 -1.41 10.46 -8.31
N LEU A 71 -2.08 9.65 -7.50
CA LEU A 71 -3.32 9.02 -7.92
C LEU A 71 -4.43 10.06 -8.17
N ARG A 72 -4.53 11.10 -7.33
CA ARG A 72 -5.43 12.25 -7.51
C ARG A 72 -5.10 13.03 -8.78
N LEU A 73 -3.83 13.36 -8.99
CA LEU A 73 -3.38 14.08 -10.17
C LEU A 73 -3.70 13.31 -11.47
N ALA A 74 -3.41 12.01 -11.49
CA ALA A 74 -3.77 11.14 -12.61
C ALA A 74 -5.29 11.10 -12.82
N TYR A 75 -6.06 11.07 -11.73
CA TYR A 75 -7.52 11.07 -11.79
C TYR A 75 -8.08 12.37 -12.40
N ASP A 76 -7.65 13.52 -11.89
CA ASP A 76 -8.14 14.83 -12.31
C ASP A 76 -7.78 15.14 -13.78
N GLN A 77 -6.69 14.56 -14.27
CA GLN A 77 -6.24 14.70 -15.66
C GLN A 77 -6.89 13.68 -16.61
N GLY A 78 -7.80 12.84 -16.13
CA GLY A 78 -8.42 11.78 -16.95
C GLY A 78 -7.45 10.67 -17.36
N ARG A 79 -6.33 10.54 -16.66
CA ARG A 79 -5.27 9.53 -16.86
C ARG A 79 -5.34 8.43 -15.80
N VAL A 80 -6.56 8.14 -15.33
CA VAL A 80 -6.85 7.22 -14.23
C VAL A 80 -6.25 5.84 -14.55
N PRO A 81 -5.37 5.28 -13.70
CA PRO A 81 -4.84 3.94 -13.90
C PRO A 81 -5.92 2.88 -13.67
N ALA A 82 -5.76 1.70 -14.26
CA ALA A 82 -6.44 0.51 -13.77
C ALA A 82 -5.70 0.01 -12.51
N LEU A 83 -6.35 -0.01 -11.35
CA LEU A 83 -5.73 -0.44 -10.11
C LEU A 83 -6.00 -1.93 -9.88
N LEU A 84 -4.99 -2.77 -10.04
CA LEU A 84 -5.07 -4.19 -9.70
C LEU A 84 -4.74 -4.39 -8.21
N LEU A 85 -5.74 -4.77 -7.43
CA LEU A 85 -5.58 -5.22 -6.05
C LEU A 85 -5.26 -6.71 -6.04
N ILE A 86 -4.22 -7.09 -5.30
CA ILE A 86 -3.81 -8.47 -5.10
C ILE A 86 -3.79 -8.69 -3.59
N GLY A 87 -4.61 -9.60 -3.09
CA GLY A 87 -4.77 -9.88 -1.67
C GLY A 87 -4.61 -11.34 -1.33
N ALA A 88 -4.28 -11.60 -0.07
CA ALA A 88 -4.24 -12.95 0.49
C ALA A 88 -4.50 -12.88 2.01
N ASP A 89 -5.05 -13.96 2.57
CA ASP A 89 -5.00 -14.18 4.01
C ASP A 89 -3.68 -14.86 4.38
N LEU A 90 -2.84 -14.18 5.14
CA LEU A 90 -1.54 -14.65 5.63
C LEU A 90 -1.55 -14.93 7.14
N ARG A 91 -2.63 -14.59 7.85
CA ARG A 91 -2.76 -14.72 9.32
C ARG A 91 -3.12 -16.13 9.78
N HIS A 92 -2.76 -17.12 8.98
CA HIS A 92 -2.82 -18.52 9.37
C HIS A 92 -1.83 -19.31 8.51
N SER A 93 -1.38 -20.45 9.02
CA SER A 93 -0.59 -21.43 8.28
C SER A 93 -1.40 -22.70 8.04
N ASN A 94 -1.59 -23.03 6.77
CA ASN A 94 -2.04 -24.33 6.30
C ASN A 94 -0.87 -25.17 5.76
N VAL A 95 0.39 -24.77 6.02
CA VAL A 95 1.60 -25.44 5.51
C VAL A 95 2.03 -26.58 6.44
N GLY A 96 2.06 -26.34 7.75
CA GLY A 96 2.34 -27.36 8.77
C GLY A 96 3.81 -27.74 8.93
N TYR A 97 4.74 -26.82 8.61
CA TYR A 97 6.18 -27.06 8.70
C TYR A 97 6.81 -26.68 10.05
N ASP A 98 6.04 -26.04 10.95
CA ASP A 98 6.51 -25.66 12.29
C ASP A 98 7.87 -24.93 12.29
N CYS A 99 8.07 -24.02 11.31
CA CYS A 99 9.35 -23.39 11.04
C CYS A 99 9.76 -22.26 12.00
N GLY A 100 8.91 -21.88 12.95
CA GLY A 100 9.21 -20.83 13.94
C GLY A 100 9.18 -19.36 13.45
N ALA A 101 9.24 -19.10 12.14
CA ALA A 101 9.40 -17.73 11.60
C ALA A 101 8.25 -16.76 11.93
N CYS A 102 7.06 -17.26 12.27
CA CYS A 102 5.92 -16.46 12.72
C CYS A 102 5.95 -16.13 14.22
N GLY A 103 6.97 -16.60 14.96
CA GLY A 103 7.12 -16.39 16.40
C GLY A 103 6.49 -17.47 17.29
N PHE A 104 5.99 -18.56 16.72
CA PHE A 104 5.36 -19.68 17.44
C PHE A 104 6.08 -21.00 17.15
N ASP A 105 6.11 -21.91 18.13
CA ASP A 105 6.78 -23.21 18.00
C ASP A 105 6.09 -24.12 17.00
N THR A 106 4.75 -24.04 16.91
CA THR A 106 3.97 -24.81 15.93
C THR A 106 3.00 -23.96 15.13
N CYS A 107 2.71 -24.38 13.89
CA CYS A 107 1.66 -23.81 13.06
C CYS A 107 0.29 -23.88 13.74
N ARG A 108 0.06 -24.91 14.58
CA ARG A 108 -1.18 -25.05 15.36
C ARG A 108 -1.35 -23.92 16.37
N GLU A 109 -0.29 -23.59 17.11
CA GLU A 109 -0.28 -22.49 18.08
C GLU A 109 -0.48 -21.14 17.40
N PHE A 110 0.23 -20.90 16.29
CA PHE A 110 0.02 -19.69 15.48
C PHE A 110 -1.44 -19.57 15.02
N ASN A 111 -2.02 -20.65 14.47
CA ASN A 111 -3.41 -20.66 14.00
C ASN A 111 -4.41 -20.45 15.14
N GLN A 112 -4.13 -20.98 16.33
CA GLN A 112 -4.96 -20.74 17.51
C GLN A 112 -4.89 -19.27 17.92
N TYR A 113 -3.67 -18.73 18.05
CA TYR A 113 -3.46 -17.32 18.38
C TYR A 113 -4.18 -16.39 17.41
N ALA A 114 -4.05 -16.62 16.10
CA ALA A 114 -4.64 -15.74 15.09
C ALA A 114 -6.18 -15.75 15.09
N ARG A 115 -6.80 -16.87 15.48
CA ARG A 115 -8.27 -16.95 15.69
C ARG A 115 -8.72 -16.22 16.94
N GLU A 116 -7.97 -16.35 18.03
CA GLU A 116 -8.30 -15.74 19.32
C GLU A 116 -7.99 -14.24 19.36
N ASN A 117 -7.04 -13.79 18.53
CA ASN A 117 -6.57 -12.41 18.48
C ASN A 117 -6.81 -11.85 17.07
N PRO A 118 -8.02 -11.32 16.78
CA PRO A 118 -8.27 -10.61 15.54
C PRO A 118 -7.29 -9.44 15.41
N PRO A 119 -6.88 -9.10 14.18
CA PRO A 119 -5.88 -8.06 14.00
C PRO A 119 -6.49 -6.70 14.36
N ALA A 120 -5.75 -5.91 15.12
CA ALA A 120 -6.03 -4.47 15.18
C ALA A 120 -5.82 -3.85 13.79
N LEU A 121 -6.38 -2.66 13.58
CA LEU A 121 -6.09 -1.88 12.38
C LEU A 121 -4.60 -1.51 12.39
N GLY A 122 -3.77 -2.35 11.78
CA GLY A 122 -2.36 -2.05 11.56
C GLY A 122 -2.24 -0.93 10.54
N VAL A 123 -1.17 -0.13 10.62
CA VAL A 123 -0.98 1.02 9.70
C VAL A 123 -0.95 0.56 8.24
N ILE A 124 -0.39 -0.62 7.92
CA ILE A 124 -0.35 -1.14 6.52
C ILE A 124 -0.68 -2.63 6.44
N TYR A 125 -0.20 -3.45 7.40
CA TYR A 125 -0.36 -4.91 7.36
C TYR A 125 -0.80 -5.47 8.71
N GLN A 126 -1.53 -6.57 8.65
CA GLN A 126 -2.01 -7.29 9.82
C GLN A 126 -1.13 -8.51 10.09
N GLY A 127 -0.54 -8.58 11.29
CA GLY A 127 0.31 -9.70 11.73
C GLY A 127 -0.31 -10.54 12.84
N PRO A 128 0.39 -11.59 13.29
CA PRO A 128 1.56 -12.21 12.64
C PRO A 128 1.19 -12.95 11.35
N CYS A 129 2.15 -13.15 10.45
CA CYS A 129 1.94 -13.78 9.13
C CYS A 129 2.73 -15.08 8.97
N CYS A 130 2.19 -16.05 8.23
CA CYS A 130 2.95 -17.23 7.81
C CYS A 130 4.00 -16.84 6.75
N ILE A 131 5.29 -16.98 7.06
CA ILE A 131 6.38 -16.62 6.13
C ILE A 131 6.26 -17.31 4.76
N TRP A 132 5.88 -18.59 4.73
CA TRP A 132 5.76 -19.36 3.49
C TRP A 132 4.66 -18.81 2.59
N LYS A 133 3.52 -18.44 3.16
CA LYS A 133 2.43 -17.81 2.42
C LYS A 133 2.80 -16.39 2.00
N THR A 134 3.54 -15.65 2.83
CA THR A 134 4.06 -14.32 2.47
C THR A 134 4.99 -14.41 1.26
N ILE A 135 5.86 -15.42 1.18
CA ILE A 135 6.74 -15.64 0.03
C ILE A 135 5.92 -15.96 -1.21
N ASP A 136 4.99 -16.92 -1.13
CA ASP A 136 4.14 -17.29 -2.28
C ASP A 136 3.29 -16.11 -2.77
N TYR A 137 2.73 -15.33 -1.85
CA TYR A 137 2.01 -14.08 -2.13
C TYR A 137 2.90 -13.06 -2.85
N SER A 138 4.13 -12.87 -2.35
CA SER A 138 5.10 -11.95 -2.95
C SER A 138 5.53 -12.39 -4.35
N ILE A 139 5.62 -13.71 -4.58
CA ILE A 139 5.86 -14.28 -5.92
C ILE A 139 4.70 -13.92 -6.86
N SER A 140 3.44 -14.08 -6.44
CA SER A 140 2.27 -13.66 -7.22
C SER A 140 2.27 -12.17 -7.56
N CYS A 141 2.57 -11.31 -6.58
CA CYS A 141 2.70 -9.88 -6.81
C CYS A 141 3.81 -9.54 -7.81
N SER A 142 4.96 -10.21 -7.70
CA SER A 142 6.10 -10.01 -8.60
C SER A 142 5.78 -10.44 -10.04
N TRP A 143 5.03 -11.54 -10.21
CA TRP A 143 4.59 -12.00 -11.53
C TRP A 143 3.63 -11.02 -12.21
N ALA A 144 2.72 -10.41 -11.44
CA ALA A 144 1.86 -9.35 -11.95
C ALA A 144 2.68 -8.12 -12.40
N CYS A 145 3.63 -7.68 -11.57
CA CYS A 145 4.51 -6.55 -11.91
C CYS A 145 5.36 -6.85 -13.16
N ALA A 146 5.93 -8.06 -13.26
CA ALA A 146 6.70 -8.48 -14.43
C ALA A 146 5.84 -8.48 -15.70
N THR A 147 4.58 -8.89 -15.60
CA THR A 147 3.63 -8.88 -16.73
C THR A 147 3.31 -7.45 -17.17
N ALA A 148 3.04 -6.54 -16.23
CA ALA A 148 2.87 -5.12 -16.56
C ALA A 148 4.10 -4.57 -17.30
N TRP A 149 5.30 -4.89 -16.80
CA TRP A 149 6.55 -4.48 -17.43
C TRP A 149 6.75 -5.06 -18.84
N GLN A 150 6.36 -6.32 -19.08
CA GLN A 150 6.40 -6.94 -20.42
C GLN A 150 5.52 -6.20 -21.44
N HIS A 151 4.48 -5.50 -20.99
CA HIS A 151 3.62 -4.66 -21.82
C HIS A 151 4.07 -3.20 -21.90
N ASN A 152 5.26 -2.86 -21.37
CA ASN A 152 5.82 -1.50 -21.34
C ASN A 152 4.86 -0.45 -20.75
N ILE A 153 4.08 -0.83 -19.75
CA ILE A 153 3.17 0.09 -19.05
C ILE A 153 3.80 0.57 -17.76
N THR A 154 3.66 1.85 -17.46
CA THR A 154 4.07 2.43 -16.19
C THR A 154 3.33 1.75 -15.05
N ASN A 155 4.09 1.22 -14.08
CA ASN A 155 3.54 0.50 -12.95
C ASN A 155 4.51 0.56 -11.76
N ARG A 156 3.96 0.52 -10.55
CA ARG A 156 4.72 0.36 -9.31
C ARG A 156 3.79 -0.21 -8.26
N ILE A 157 4.09 -1.39 -7.74
CA ILE A 157 3.28 -1.95 -6.66
C ILE A 157 3.40 -1.11 -5.38
N GLN A 158 2.27 -0.89 -4.73
CA GLN A 158 2.07 0.04 -3.63
C GLN A 158 1.42 -0.70 -2.45
N GLY A 159 2.03 -0.57 -1.28
CA GLY A 159 1.40 -0.99 -0.01
C GLY A 159 0.31 -0.03 0.45
N THR A 160 0.36 1.23 0.01
CA THR A 160 -0.54 2.32 0.43
C THR A 160 -1.93 2.18 -0.19
N SER A 161 -2.02 1.99 -1.51
CA SER A 161 -3.29 1.70 -2.18
C SER A 161 -3.86 0.33 -1.79
N GLY A 162 -2.97 -0.64 -1.52
CA GLY A 162 -3.34 -1.94 -0.94
C GLY A 162 -3.95 -1.84 0.45
N MET A 163 -3.30 -1.13 1.38
CA MET A 163 -3.83 -0.81 2.71
C MET A 163 -5.20 -0.13 2.62
N ALA A 164 -5.31 0.91 1.79
CA ALA A 164 -6.57 1.63 1.64
C ALA A 164 -7.70 0.72 1.15
N ALA A 165 -7.41 -0.15 0.16
CA ALA A 165 -8.38 -1.12 -0.31
C ALA A 165 -8.73 -2.18 0.76
N GLN A 166 -7.75 -2.63 1.55
CA GLN A 166 -7.99 -3.55 2.66
C GLN A 166 -8.91 -2.95 3.72
N ILE A 167 -8.74 -1.67 4.07
CA ILE A 167 -9.61 -0.95 5.01
C ILE A 167 -11.06 -0.91 4.50
N LEU A 168 -11.23 -0.81 3.19
CA LEU A 168 -12.54 -0.90 2.52
C LEU A 168 -13.06 -2.34 2.35
N GLY A 169 -12.33 -3.35 2.84
CA GLY A 169 -12.70 -4.76 2.72
C GLY A 169 -12.49 -5.35 1.32
N CYS A 170 -11.59 -4.77 0.52
CA CYS A 170 -11.44 -5.08 -0.89
C CYS A 170 -10.00 -5.52 -1.25
N PRO A 171 -9.75 -6.77 -1.68
CA PRO A 171 -10.69 -7.90 -1.75
C PRO A 171 -11.04 -8.47 -0.35
N GLU A 172 -12.21 -9.08 -0.24
CA GLU A 172 -12.72 -9.58 1.05
C GLU A 172 -11.90 -10.74 1.64
N GLY A 173 -11.86 -10.79 2.97
CA GLY A 173 -11.18 -11.85 3.71
C GLY A 173 -9.66 -11.87 3.53
N CYS A 174 -9.06 -10.79 3.04
CA CYS A 174 -7.61 -10.66 2.89
C CYS A 174 -6.99 -9.99 4.13
N SER A 175 -5.93 -10.60 4.68
CA SER A 175 -5.16 -10.02 5.78
C SER A 175 -4.01 -9.13 5.30
N THR A 176 -3.68 -9.20 4.01
CA THR A 176 -2.81 -8.24 3.33
C THR A 176 -3.36 -8.00 1.92
N VAL A 177 -3.19 -6.77 1.43
CA VAL A 177 -3.49 -6.39 0.05
C VAL A 177 -2.38 -5.46 -0.45
N LEU A 178 -1.96 -5.65 -1.69
CA LEU A 178 -1.08 -4.75 -2.43
C LEU A 178 -1.83 -4.23 -3.65
N GLY A 179 -1.66 -2.94 -3.95
CA GLY A 179 -2.22 -2.32 -5.14
C GLY A 179 -1.16 -2.14 -6.21
N LEU A 180 -1.45 -2.56 -7.43
CA LEU A 180 -0.62 -2.34 -8.62
C LEU A 180 -1.38 -1.37 -9.55
N PRO A 181 -1.12 -0.06 -9.49
CA PRO A 181 -1.60 0.87 -10.50
C PRO A 181 -0.96 0.56 -11.85
N ILE A 182 -1.78 0.42 -12.88
CA ILE A 182 -1.40 0.17 -14.27
C ILE A 182 -1.72 1.41 -15.09
N GLY A 183 -0.68 2.10 -15.55
CA GLY A 183 -0.73 3.44 -16.10
C GLY A 183 -0.26 4.49 -15.09
N PRO A 184 -0.18 5.79 -15.42
CA PRO A 184 -0.54 6.38 -16.71
C PRO A 184 0.25 5.77 -17.88
N ALA A 185 -0.42 5.57 -19.01
CA ALA A 185 0.17 4.85 -20.15
C ALA A 185 1.16 5.69 -20.96
N ASP A 186 1.16 7.01 -20.77
CA ASP A 186 1.83 8.01 -21.59
C ASP A 186 3.06 8.63 -20.91
N GLU A 187 3.35 8.26 -19.66
CA GLU A 187 4.40 8.86 -18.85
C GLU A 187 5.18 7.79 -18.10
N ASP A 188 6.47 7.67 -18.39
CA ASP A 188 7.37 6.74 -17.71
C ASP A 188 7.75 7.27 -16.32
N LEU A 189 8.09 6.35 -15.41
CA LEU A 189 8.50 6.63 -14.03
C LEU A 189 7.50 7.44 -13.18
N TYR A 190 6.25 7.61 -13.62
CA TYR A 190 5.23 8.42 -12.93
C TYR A 190 5.11 8.10 -11.43
N TRP A 191 5.08 6.81 -11.08
CA TRP A 191 4.97 6.37 -9.69
C TRP A 191 6.29 6.38 -8.90
N TYR A 192 7.42 6.58 -9.58
CA TYR A 192 8.76 6.58 -9.00
C TYR A 192 9.29 8.00 -8.81
N ASN A 193 8.95 8.91 -9.73
CA ASN A 193 9.34 10.30 -9.63
C ASN A 193 8.45 11.01 -8.61
N ARG A 194 9.08 11.59 -7.59
CA ARG A 194 8.44 12.46 -6.60
C ARG A 194 8.99 13.87 -6.82
N PRO A 195 8.46 14.69 -7.75
CA PRO A 195 9.04 15.98 -8.03
C PRO A 195 9.05 16.79 -6.73
N GLY A 196 10.22 17.33 -6.40
CA GLY A 196 10.43 18.07 -5.15
C GLY A 196 9.48 19.26 -5.02
N GLU A 197 9.08 19.88 -6.12
CA GLU A 197 8.10 20.98 -6.13
C GLU A 197 6.77 20.55 -5.50
N VAL A 198 6.24 19.39 -5.89
CA VAL A 198 4.95 18.91 -5.38
C VAL A 198 5.06 18.40 -3.93
N PHE A 199 6.21 17.81 -3.55
CA PHE A 199 6.47 17.46 -2.15
C PHE A 199 6.63 18.68 -1.24
N ASN A 200 7.26 19.75 -1.74
CA ASN A 200 7.46 21.00 -1.01
C ASN A 200 6.17 21.81 -0.82
N GLU A 201 5.15 21.59 -1.66
CA GLU A 201 3.82 22.20 -1.47
C GLU A 201 3.04 21.55 -0.31
N LEU A 202 3.29 20.28 -0.02
CA LEU A 202 2.54 19.51 1.00
C LEU A 202 3.18 19.52 2.37
N PHE A 203 4.51 19.44 2.42
CA PHE A 203 5.24 19.35 3.68
C PHE A 203 6.01 20.64 3.90
N SER A 204 5.77 21.28 5.05
CA SER A 204 6.63 22.36 5.47
C SER A 204 8.06 21.85 5.66
N TYR A 205 9.04 22.76 5.65
CA TYR A 205 10.41 22.39 5.99
C TYR A 205 10.50 21.66 7.33
N GLU A 206 9.70 22.06 8.32
CA GLU A 206 9.65 21.42 9.63
C GLU A 206 9.07 20.00 9.56
N ASP A 207 8.02 19.78 8.78
CA ASP A 207 7.44 18.45 8.56
C ASP A 207 8.42 17.54 7.83
N MET A 208 9.12 18.06 6.82
CA MET A 208 10.17 17.34 6.11
C MET A 208 11.31 16.96 7.05
N MET A 209 11.77 17.89 7.90
CA MET A 209 12.81 17.59 8.88
C MET A 209 12.32 16.54 9.89
N ARG A 210 11.12 16.66 10.45
CA ARG A 210 10.53 15.64 11.33
C ARG A 210 10.43 14.29 10.64
N PHE A 211 9.99 14.26 9.38
CA PHE A 211 9.95 13.06 8.57
C PHE A 211 11.33 12.43 8.42
N PHE A 212 12.33 13.20 8.00
CA PHE A 212 13.70 12.69 7.85
C PHE A 212 14.27 12.16 9.16
N LEU A 213 13.96 12.80 10.29
CA LEU A 213 14.41 12.35 11.61
C LEU A 213 13.70 11.08 12.08
N ASN A 214 12.41 10.91 11.78
CA ASN A 214 11.62 9.75 12.19
C ASN A 214 11.78 8.55 11.24
N PHE A 215 12.08 8.77 9.96
CA PHE A 215 12.24 7.73 8.93
C PHE A 215 13.70 7.30 8.71
N ILE A 216 14.59 7.55 9.68
CA ILE A 216 16.05 7.37 9.58
C ILE A 216 16.51 5.98 9.10
N CYS A 217 15.68 4.95 9.19
CA CYS A 217 16.03 3.60 8.72
C CYS A 217 15.82 3.34 7.21
N ALA A 218 15.33 4.30 6.42
CA ALA A 218 14.98 4.04 5.01
C ALA A 218 16.09 4.30 3.98
N TYR A 219 17.22 4.93 4.34
CA TYR A 219 18.34 5.18 3.41
C TYR A 219 19.58 4.36 3.78
N TRP A 220 19.64 3.16 3.24
CA TRP A 220 20.60 2.12 3.61
C TRP A 220 22.05 2.30 3.13
N GLU A 221 22.55 3.53 2.94
CA GLU A 221 24.00 3.79 2.80
C GLU A 221 24.50 5.07 3.46
N THR A 222 23.67 5.79 4.21
CA THR A 222 24.16 6.88 5.02
C THR A 222 23.51 6.82 6.40
N PHE A 223 24.33 6.77 7.44
CA PHE A 223 24.02 7.57 8.62
C PHE A 223 24.32 9.03 8.24
N PRO A 224 23.32 9.90 7.93
CA PRO A 224 23.51 11.34 8.04
C PRO A 224 22.71 11.90 9.23
N GLY A 225 21.98 11.06 9.97
CA GLY A 225 21.31 11.44 11.23
C GLY A 225 22.25 11.49 12.44
N ALA A 226 23.37 10.79 12.36
CA ALA A 226 24.56 11.16 13.12
C ALA A 226 25.45 11.91 12.15
N LYS A 227 25.86 13.15 12.46
CA LYS A 227 27.20 13.57 12.04
C LYS A 227 28.10 12.40 12.44
N PRO A 228 28.80 11.72 11.53
CA PRO A 228 29.68 10.64 11.95
C PRO A 228 30.60 11.25 13.00
N ILE A 229 30.94 10.48 14.05
CA ILE A 229 31.91 10.89 15.08
C ILE A 229 33.33 10.94 14.46
N VAL A 230 33.46 11.50 13.27
CA VAL A 230 34.72 11.99 12.76
C VAL A 230 34.93 13.29 13.49
N LYS A 231 36.00 13.35 14.28
CA LYS A 231 36.49 14.54 14.96
C LYS A 231 36.90 15.59 13.91
N ALA A 232 35.91 16.19 13.24
CA ALA A 232 36.11 17.14 12.14
C ALA A 232 36.46 18.55 12.65
N LYS A 233 36.37 18.77 13.97
CA LYS A 233 36.80 19.99 14.66
C LYS A 233 37.86 19.64 15.70
N ASP A 234 38.83 20.54 15.88
CA ASP A 234 39.93 20.38 16.85
C ASP A 234 39.44 20.22 18.30
N ARG A 235 38.28 20.80 18.65
CA ARG A 235 37.68 20.81 20.00
C ARG A 235 36.29 20.17 20.02
N TRP A 236 36.14 19.00 19.42
CA TRP A 236 34.86 18.27 19.33
C TRP A 236 34.20 17.95 20.69
N TRP A 237 34.92 18.06 21.81
CA TRP A 237 34.40 17.84 23.17
C TRP A 237 33.72 19.07 23.79
N GLU A 238 33.85 20.27 23.21
CA GLU A 238 33.27 21.51 23.77
C GLU A 238 31.81 21.73 23.32
N GLU A 239 31.41 21.13 22.20
CA GLU A 239 30.05 21.19 21.66
C GLU A 239 29.52 19.74 21.53
N PRO A 240 28.78 19.21 22.52
CA PRO A 240 28.24 17.86 22.42
C PRO A 240 27.32 17.75 21.20
N HIS A 241 27.50 16.70 20.39
CA HIS A 241 26.59 16.39 19.30
C HIS A 241 25.21 16.06 19.88
N TYR A 242 24.18 16.81 19.47
CA TYR A 242 22.79 16.48 19.81
C TYR A 242 22.41 15.19 19.09
N VAL A 243 22.41 14.08 19.82
CA VAL A 243 21.78 12.84 19.37
C VAL A 243 20.29 13.02 19.69
N LEU A 244 19.44 12.96 18.67
CA LEU A 244 18.00 13.05 18.87
C LEU A 244 17.56 11.89 19.75
N ARG A 245 16.92 12.22 20.87
CA ARG A 245 16.27 11.23 21.73
C ARG A 245 14.89 11.01 21.15
N VAL A 246 14.52 9.75 20.88
CA VAL A 246 13.11 9.40 20.61
C VAL A 246 12.33 9.88 21.83
N GLN A 247 11.51 10.91 21.65
CA GLN A 247 10.55 11.30 22.66
C GLN A 247 9.37 10.33 22.54
N GLU A 248 8.92 9.81 23.69
CA GLU A 248 7.69 9.04 23.72
C GLU A 248 6.54 10.03 23.51
N ASP A 249 5.72 9.81 22.47
CA ASP A 249 4.50 10.57 22.28
C ASP A 249 3.61 10.43 23.52
N SER A 250 2.92 11.51 23.91
CA SER A 250 2.04 11.41 25.07
C SER A 250 0.87 10.46 24.76
N PRO A 251 0.42 9.64 25.72
CA PRO A 251 -0.72 8.74 25.49
C PRO A 251 -1.99 9.45 24.99
N GLU A 252 -2.19 10.70 25.39
CA GLU A 252 -3.34 11.53 24.99
C GLU A 252 -3.24 11.97 23.52
N GLU A 253 -2.05 12.33 23.05
CA GLU A 253 -1.81 12.67 21.65
C GLU A 253 -2.01 11.45 20.74
N VAL A 254 -1.51 10.27 21.15
CA VAL A 254 -1.69 9.01 20.43
C VAL A 254 -3.17 8.61 20.37
N GLU A 255 -3.91 8.73 21.47
CA GLU A 255 -5.33 8.40 21.52
C GLU A 255 -6.17 9.34 20.66
N LYS A 256 -5.95 10.65 20.79
CA LYS A 256 -6.65 11.64 19.95
C LYS A 256 -6.37 11.40 18.47
N PHE A 257 -5.13 11.07 18.13
CA PHE A 257 -4.72 10.76 16.78
C PHE A 257 -5.40 9.50 16.22
N HIS A 258 -5.47 8.42 17.02
CA HIS A 258 -6.23 7.22 16.65
C HIS A 258 -7.72 7.53 16.45
N GLN A 259 -8.30 8.42 17.26
CA GLN A 259 -9.68 8.86 17.10
C GLN A 259 -9.88 9.68 15.82
N ASP A 260 -9.02 10.64 15.53
CA ASP A 260 -9.14 11.51 14.35
C ASP A 260 -9.03 10.69 13.04
N VAL A 261 -8.03 9.80 12.97
CA VAL A 261 -7.86 8.88 11.84
C VAL A 261 -9.02 7.89 11.76
N GLY A 262 -9.43 7.31 12.89
CA GLY A 262 -10.56 6.38 12.96
C GLY A 262 -11.88 7.00 12.48
N ASN A 263 -12.15 8.24 12.87
CA ASN A 263 -13.33 8.99 12.44
C ASN A 263 -13.32 9.27 10.93
N ALA A 264 -12.17 9.69 10.39
CA ALA A 264 -12.02 9.92 8.95
C ALA A 264 -12.23 8.63 8.16
N ILE A 265 -11.64 7.51 8.60
CA ILE A 265 -11.83 6.19 7.99
C ILE A 265 -13.30 5.78 8.03
N GLN A 266 -13.96 5.91 9.20
CA GLN A 266 -15.33 5.47 9.37
C GLN A 266 -16.28 6.21 8.41
N LEU A 267 -16.04 7.52 8.19
CA LEU A 267 -16.79 8.31 7.22
C LEU A 267 -16.62 7.77 5.79
N VAL A 268 -15.38 7.49 5.37
CA VAL A 268 -15.09 6.98 4.04
C VAL A 268 -15.65 5.56 3.84
N VAL A 269 -15.51 4.68 4.84
CA VAL A 269 -16.09 3.33 4.83
C VAL A 269 -17.61 3.39 4.71
N THR A 270 -18.28 4.26 5.46
CA THR A 270 -19.74 4.44 5.38
C THR A 270 -20.16 4.90 3.98
N LYS A 271 -19.48 5.91 3.43
CA LYS A 271 -19.72 6.41 2.07
C LYS A 271 -19.50 5.31 1.02
N TYR A 272 -18.47 4.49 1.19
CA TYR A 272 -18.20 3.35 0.31
C TYR A 272 -19.32 2.29 0.38
N GLN A 273 -19.76 1.93 1.58
CA GLN A 273 -20.87 0.99 1.77
C GLN A 273 -22.15 1.49 1.09
N GLU A 274 -22.51 2.77 1.30
CA GLU A 274 -23.65 3.37 0.60
C GLU A 274 -23.50 3.34 -0.92
N MET A 275 -22.30 3.58 -1.43
CA MET A 275 -22.01 3.51 -2.87
C MET A 275 -22.20 2.08 -3.39
N GLN A 276 -21.71 1.07 -2.67
CA GLN A 276 -21.91 -0.34 -3.04
C GLN A 276 -23.39 -0.72 -3.00
N GLU A 277 -24.14 -0.31 -1.98
CA GLU A 277 -25.58 -0.55 -1.90
C GLU A 277 -26.34 0.10 -3.06
N ARG A 278 -25.98 1.33 -3.45
CA ARG A 278 -26.56 1.99 -4.62
C ARG A 278 -26.29 1.19 -5.90
N LYS A 279 -25.08 0.65 -6.06
CA LYS A 279 -24.70 -0.21 -7.20
C LYS A 279 -25.47 -1.53 -7.20
N ILE A 280 -25.68 -2.15 -6.04
CA ILE A 280 -26.51 -3.35 -5.90
C ILE A 280 -27.97 -3.05 -6.26
N LYS A 281 -28.55 -1.96 -5.73
CA LYS A 281 -29.92 -1.53 -6.05
C LYS A 281 -30.10 -1.19 -7.54
N ALA A 282 -29.07 -0.64 -8.17
CA ALA A 282 -29.05 -0.35 -9.61
C ALA A 282 -28.79 -1.57 -10.50
N GLY A 283 -28.53 -2.75 -9.92
CA GLY A 283 -28.23 -3.99 -10.65
C GLY A 283 -26.84 -4.00 -11.31
N LEU A 284 -25.96 -3.04 -10.97
CA LEU A 284 -24.59 -2.93 -11.50
C LEU A 284 -23.62 -3.87 -10.77
N LYS A 285 -23.95 -4.27 -9.54
CA LYS A 285 -23.24 -5.28 -8.75
C LYS A 285 -24.25 -6.32 -8.27
N LYS A 286 -23.89 -7.60 -8.26
CA LYS A 286 -24.72 -8.62 -7.59
C LYS A 286 -24.56 -8.47 -6.07
N PRO A 287 -25.61 -8.71 -5.26
CA PRO A 287 -25.44 -8.92 -3.83
C PRO A 287 -24.43 -10.05 -3.62
N GLU A 288 -23.49 -9.87 -2.70
CA GLU A 288 -22.66 -10.99 -2.21
C GLU A 288 -23.56 -11.92 -1.36
N ASP A 289 -23.41 -13.24 -1.53
CA ASP A 289 -24.15 -14.30 -0.83
C ASP A 289 -23.68 -14.49 0.62
#